data_AF-A0A2J6PGN9-F1
#
_entry.id   AF-A0A2J6PGN9-F1
#
_cell.length_a   1.000
_cell.length_b   1.000
_cell.length_c   1.000
_cell.angle_alpha   90.00
_cell.angle_beta   90.00
_cell.angle_gamma   90.00
#
_symmetry.space_group_name_H-M   'P 1'
#
loop_
_entity.id
_entity.type
_entity.pdbx_description
1 polymer ?
#
loop_
_entity_poly.entity_id
_entity_poly.type
_entity_poly.pdbx_seq_one_letter_code
_entity_poly.pdbx_strand_id
1 'polypeptide(L)'
;MVGYWAEFELFGGVVFFDRGQSVVRYACIYRPSGPCQNAFIYPGGRNKIFQLSDAQLQAFVEFGAQDSKLIAPASCPPFPFKTERWARRVAEDESTSLHIYRDTYERKPKIRTSDRAQCLRVRLEDEPVLLDVIDLMRVNGGKLPPDFPSSQDYK
;
A
#
# COMPACT_ATOMS: atom_id res chain seq x y z
N MET A 1 15.65 16.85 0.49
CA MET A 1 14.40 16.54 1.23
C MET A 1 13.13 17.08 0.56
N VAL A 2 13.17 17.76 -0.59
CA VAL A 2 11.96 18.33 -1.23
C VAL A 2 11.11 17.28 -1.96
N GLY A 3 11.74 16.23 -2.50
CA GLY A 3 11.04 15.21 -3.31
C GLY A 3 9.97 14.42 -2.54
N TYR A 4 10.25 14.02 -1.29
CA TYR A 4 9.29 13.28 -0.46
C TYR A 4 8.05 14.12 -0.12
N TRP A 5 8.24 15.41 0.15
CA TRP A 5 7.14 16.30 0.43
C TRP A 5 6.30 16.54 -0.82
N ALA A 6 6.93 16.80 -1.97
CA ALA A 6 6.22 16.98 -3.24
C ALA A 6 5.42 15.73 -3.65
N GLU A 7 5.98 14.53 -3.47
CA GLU A 7 5.27 13.28 -3.72
C GLU A 7 4.06 13.13 -2.80
N PHE A 8 4.23 13.45 -1.52
CA PHE A 8 3.14 13.37 -0.55
C PHE A 8 1.97 14.29 -0.91
N GLU A 9 2.26 15.54 -1.30
CA GLU A 9 1.25 16.51 -1.72
C GLU A 9 0.58 16.16 -3.05
N LEU A 10 1.36 15.67 -4.03
CA LEU A 10 0.83 15.35 -5.37
C LEU A 10 0.07 14.03 -5.39
N PHE A 11 0.66 12.97 -4.85
CA PHE A 11 0.11 11.62 -4.94
C PHE A 11 -0.71 11.20 -3.72
N GLY A 12 -0.70 12.00 -2.64
CA GLY A 12 -1.31 11.63 -1.36
C GLY A 12 -0.45 10.67 -0.54
N GLY A 13 0.84 10.55 -0.86
CA GLY A 13 1.75 9.62 -0.19
C GLY A 13 3.10 9.47 -0.90
N VAL A 14 3.99 8.69 -0.30
CA VAL A 14 5.30 8.36 -0.86
C VAL A 14 5.20 7.11 -1.72
N VAL A 15 5.72 7.16 -2.94
CA VAL A 15 5.63 6.05 -3.90
C VAL A 15 6.83 5.11 -3.76
N PHE A 16 6.57 3.80 -3.76
CA PHE A 16 7.56 2.72 -3.76
C PHE A 16 7.35 1.81 -4.97
N PHE A 17 8.42 1.10 -5.34
CA PHE A 17 8.38 0.12 -6.43
C PHE A 17 8.89 -1.20 -5.91
N ASP A 18 8.28 -2.29 -6.38
CA ASP A 18 8.83 -3.64 -6.21
C ASP A 18 10.00 -3.82 -7.17
N ARG A 19 11.19 -4.07 -6.62
CA ARG A 19 12.41 -4.29 -7.41
C ARG A 19 12.67 -5.75 -7.75
N GLY A 20 11.82 -6.67 -7.31
CA GLY A 20 12.00 -8.10 -7.46
C GLY A 20 13.17 -8.65 -6.65
N GLN A 21 13.23 -9.98 -6.52
CA GLN A 21 14.25 -10.70 -5.72
C GLN A 21 15.68 -10.66 -6.32
N SER A 22 15.96 -9.90 -7.37
CA SER A 22 17.27 -9.89 -8.04
C SER A 22 18.32 -8.99 -7.34
N VAL A 23 18.37 -9.01 -6.01
CA VAL A 23 19.54 -8.53 -5.24
C VAL A 23 20.51 -9.70 -4.94
N VAL A 24 20.33 -10.86 -5.56
CA VAL A 24 21.41 -11.86 -5.65
C VAL A 24 22.42 -11.38 -6.69
N ARG A 25 23.46 -10.69 -6.22
CA ARG A 25 24.60 -10.11 -6.95
C ARG A 25 25.43 -11.09 -7.81
N TYR A 26 24.97 -12.32 -8.03
CA TYR A 26 25.61 -13.32 -8.89
C TYR A 26 24.72 -13.82 -10.04
N ALA A 27 23.47 -13.36 -10.15
CA ALA A 27 22.57 -13.73 -11.25
C ALA A 27 22.64 -12.77 -12.46
N CYS A 28 23.60 -11.84 -12.46
CA CYS A 28 23.78 -10.80 -13.48
C CYS A 28 24.24 -11.32 -14.86
N ILE A 29 24.27 -12.64 -15.09
CA ILE A 29 24.77 -13.22 -16.33
C ILE A 29 23.66 -13.83 -17.20
N TYR A 30 22.47 -14.13 -16.67
CA TYR A 30 21.41 -14.79 -17.48
C TYR A 30 19.97 -14.30 -17.30
N ARG A 31 19.69 -13.32 -16.43
CA ARG A 31 18.35 -12.73 -16.34
C ARG A 31 18.45 -11.23 -16.08
N PRO A 32 17.99 -10.36 -16.98
CA PRO A 32 17.86 -8.95 -16.64
C PRO A 32 16.94 -8.88 -15.42
N SER A 33 17.34 -8.13 -14.39
CA SER A 33 16.48 -7.72 -13.29
C SER A 33 15.13 -7.34 -13.91
N GLY A 34 14.08 -8.10 -13.61
CA GLY A 34 12.80 -7.97 -14.30
C GLY A 34 12.25 -6.54 -14.15
N PRO A 35 11.37 -6.09 -15.07
CA PRO A 35 10.74 -4.77 -14.92
C PRO A 35 10.07 -4.66 -13.55
N CYS A 36 10.15 -3.48 -12.92
CA CYS A 36 9.39 -3.18 -11.70
C CYS A 36 7.93 -3.59 -11.93
N GLN A 37 7.47 -4.65 -11.26
CA GLN A 37 6.17 -5.25 -11.60
C GLN A 37 5.02 -4.47 -10.99
N ASN A 38 5.24 -3.87 -9.82
CA ASN A 38 4.18 -3.27 -9.03
C ASN A 38 4.65 -1.93 -8.43
N ALA A 39 3.73 -0.98 -8.39
CA ALA A 39 3.90 0.29 -7.69
C ALA A 39 3.07 0.30 -6.41
N PHE A 40 3.60 0.95 -5.38
CA PHE A 40 2.99 1.04 -4.07
C PHE A 40 2.99 2.48 -3.58
N ILE A 41 2.06 2.82 -2.70
CA ILE A 41 1.98 4.12 -2.04
C ILE A 41 1.91 3.96 -0.52
N TYR A 42 2.64 4.81 0.18
CA TYR A 42 2.54 4.97 1.62
C TYR A 42 1.95 6.33 1.95
N PRO A 43 0.70 6.40 2.44
CA PRO A 43 0.02 7.66 2.75
C PRO A 43 0.52 8.28 4.07
N GLY A 44 1.57 7.74 4.67
CA GLY A 44 2.16 8.26 5.91
C GLY A 44 1.52 7.75 7.19
N GLY A 45 2.05 8.23 8.32
CA GLY A 45 1.55 7.88 9.64
C GLY A 45 1.95 6.48 10.12
N ARG A 46 0.97 5.66 10.49
CA ARG A 46 1.14 4.25 10.91
C ARG A 46 0.36 3.30 9.99
N ASN A 47 0.05 3.77 8.79
CA ASN A 47 -0.75 3.03 7.81
C ASN A 47 0.12 1.97 7.12
N LYS A 48 -0.50 0.94 6.56
CA LYS A 48 0.23 -0.01 5.69
C LYS A 48 0.60 0.65 4.35
N ILE A 49 1.49 0.00 3.62
CA ILE A 49 1.85 0.36 2.24
C ILE A 49 0.83 -0.29 1.31
N PHE A 50 0.27 0.46 0.36
CA PHE A 50 -0.79 0.01 -0.55
C PHE A 50 -0.25 -0.25 -1.94
N GLN A 51 -0.62 -1.37 -2.55
CA GLN A 51 -0.39 -1.56 -3.98
C GLN A 51 -1.37 -0.68 -4.78
N LEU A 52 -0.85 0.05 -5.76
CA LEU A 52 -1.68 0.80 -6.70
C LEU A 52 -2.34 -0.17 -7.69
N SER A 53 -3.60 0.09 -8.04
CA SER A 53 -4.31 -0.73 -9.02
C SER A 53 -3.89 -0.38 -10.45
N ASP A 54 -4.00 -1.35 -11.36
CA ASP A 54 -3.70 -1.13 -12.78
C ASP A 54 -4.56 -0.01 -13.36
N ALA A 55 -5.81 0.16 -12.89
CA ALA A 55 -6.69 1.24 -13.30
C ALA A 55 -6.14 2.63 -12.89
N GLN A 56 -5.60 2.76 -11.67
CA GLN A 56 -4.97 4.01 -11.22
C GLN A 56 -3.69 4.31 -11.99
N LEU A 57 -2.89 3.29 -12.27
CA LEU A 57 -1.66 3.43 -13.06
C LEU A 57 -1.97 3.81 -14.51
N GLN A 58 -2.98 3.18 -15.10
CA GLN A 58 -3.42 3.48 -16.46
C GLN A 58 -3.96 4.90 -16.55
N ALA A 59 -4.82 5.33 -15.61
CA ALA A 59 -5.32 6.71 -15.57
C ALA A 59 -4.18 7.73 -15.43
N PHE A 60 -3.14 7.41 -14.66
CA PHE A 60 -1.94 8.23 -14.58
C PHE A 60 -1.18 8.32 -15.90
N VAL A 61 -0.95 7.18 -16.56
CA VAL A 61 -0.26 7.12 -17.86
C VAL A 61 -1.04 7.90 -18.92
N GLU A 62 -2.35 7.71 -18.97
CA GLU A 62 -3.24 8.42 -19.89
C GLU A 62 -3.21 9.93 -19.64
N PHE A 63 -3.26 10.35 -18.36
CA PHE A 63 -3.13 11.78 -18.01
C PHE A 63 -1.77 12.36 -18.41
N GLY A 64 -0.68 11.62 -18.21
CA GLY A 64 0.66 12.05 -18.60
C GLY A 64 0.91 12.07 -20.12
N ALA A 65 0.16 11.26 -20.88
CA ALA A 65 0.21 11.21 -22.33
C ALA A 65 -0.66 12.28 -23.01
N GLN A 66 -1.54 12.97 -22.25
CA GLN A 66 -2.34 14.05 -22.79
C GLN A 66 -1.45 15.23 -23.20
N ASP A 67 -1.63 15.68 -24.44
CA ASP A 67 -0.93 16.84 -24.94
C ASP A 67 -1.41 18.09 -24.16
N SER A 68 -0.48 18.87 -23.63
CA SER A 68 -0.79 19.99 -22.69
C SER A 68 -1.74 21.05 -23.26
N LYS A 69 -1.96 21.06 -24.58
CA LYS A 69 -2.89 21.95 -25.29
C LYS A 69 -4.33 21.43 -25.36
N LEU A 70 -4.56 20.15 -25.08
CA LEU A 70 -5.86 19.47 -25.15
C LEU A 70 -6.45 19.15 -23.78
N ILE A 71 -5.76 19.51 -22.69
CA ILE A 71 -6.29 19.36 -21.34
C ILE A 71 -7.48 20.30 -21.21
N ALA A 72 -8.67 19.77 -21.51
CA ALA A 72 -9.91 20.46 -21.24
C ALA A 72 -9.95 20.77 -19.73
N PRO A 73 -10.43 21.94 -19.31
CA PRO A 73 -10.48 22.34 -17.89
C PRO A 73 -11.32 21.40 -17.00
N ALA A 74 -12.00 20.40 -17.58
CA ALA A 74 -12.81 19.39 -16.91
C ALA A 74 -12.10 18.04 -16.67
N SER A 75 -10.86 17.85 -17.15
CA SER A 75 -10.08 16.64 -16.85
C SER A 75 -9.58 16.69 -15.42
N CYS A 76 -10.35 16.16 -14.46
CA CYS A 76 -9.88 16.00 -13.09
C CYS A 76 -8.60 15.15 -13.09
N PRO A 77 -7.52 15.61 -12.43
CA PRO A 77 -6.29 14.82 -12.37
C PRO A 77 -6.54 13.49 -11.64
N PRO A 78 -5.85 12.40 -12.00
CA PRO A 78 -6.01 11.09 -11.37
C PRO A 78 -5.37 11.01 -9.97
N PHE A 79 -5.05 12.16 -9.36
CA PHE A 79 -4.39 12.29 -8.06
C PHE A 79 -5.29 13.03 -7.05
N PRO A 80 -5.10 12.81 -5.75
CA PRO A 80 -4.19 11.83 -5.15
C PRO A 80 -4.65 10.38 -5.40
N PHE A 81 -3.70 9.43 -5.35
CA PHE A 81 -4.05 8.02 -5.44
C PHE A 81 -4.89 7.61 -4.23
N LYS A 82 -5.89 6.76 -4.46
CA LYS A 82 -6.82 6.33 -3.42
C LYS A 82 -6.47 4.92 -2.95
N THR A 83 -6.57 4.70 -1.65
CA THR A 83 -6.39 3.38 -1.06
C THR A 83 -7.66 2.55 -1.28
N GLU A 84 -7.62 1.66 -2.27
CA GLU A 84 -8.77 0.80 -2.57
C GLU A 84 -9.00 -0.21 -1.43
N ARG A 85 -10.26 -0.61 -1.23
CA ARG A 85 -10.68 -1.48 -0.11
C ARG A 85 -9.88 -2.78 -0.11
N TRP A 86 -9.79 -3.43 -1.26
CA TRP A 86 -9.18 -4.75 -1.43
C TRP A 86 -7.76 -4.73 -2.01
N ALA A 87 -7.13 -3.55 -2.09
CA ALA A 87 -5.74 -3.45 -2.52
C ALA A 87 -4.83 -4.24 -1.58
N ARG A 88 -3.79 -4.88 -2.14
CA ARG A 88 -2.77 -5.56 -1.35
C ARG A 88 -2.11 -4.55 -0.40
N ARG A 89 -2.05 -4.91 0.88
CA ARG A 89 -1.45 -4.10 1.94
C ARG A 89 -0.21 -4.79 2.47
N VAL A 90 0.88 -4.04 2.61
CA VAL A 90 2.17 -4.54 3.07
C VAL A 90 2.57 -3.78 4.31
N ALA A 91 2.96 -4.50 5.36
CA ALA A 91 3.46 -3.87 6.57
C ALA A 91 4.85 -3.25 6.32
N GLU A 92 5.17 -2.19 7.06
CA GLU A 92 6.44 -1.49 6.90
C GLU A 92 7.65 -2.42 7.16
N ASP A 93 7.54 -3.34 8.12
CA ASP A 93 8.59 -4.32 8.45
C ASP A 93 8.75 -5.42 7.39
N GLU A 94 7.67 -5.80 6.70
CA GLU A 94 7.71 -6.79 5.61
C GLU A 94 8.23 -6.22 4.29
N SER A 95 8.06 -4.92 4.09
CA SER A 95 8.38 -4.24 2.82
C SER A 95 9.82 -4.46 2.33
N THR A 96 10.80 -4.46 3.24
CA THR A 96 12.22 -4.68 2.91
C THR A 96 12.45 -6.10 2.41
N SER A 97 11.85 -7.09 3.06
CA SER A 97 11.92 -8.51 2.68
C SER A 97 11.23 -8.80 1.34
N LEU A 98 10.22 -7.99 1.01
CA LEU A 98 9.51 -8.03 -0.26
C LEU A 98 10.17 -7.17 -1.36
N HIS A 99 11.33 -6.58 -1.11
CA HIS A 99 12.03 -5.68 -2.05
C HIS A 99 11.21 -4.45 -2.49
N ILE A 100 10.31 -3.97 -1.62
CA ILE A 100 9.47 -2.78 -1.83
C ILE A 100 10.10 -1.59 -1.12
N TYR A 101 10.98 -0.87 -1.83
CA TYR A 101 11.65 0.32 -1.30
C TYR A 101 12.19 1.21 -2.43
N ARG A 102 12.36 2.51 -2.12
CA ARG A 102 12.97 3.48 -3.05
C ARG A 102 14.49 3.39 -3.02
N ASP A 103 15.07 3.23 -1.84
CA ASP A 103 16.47 2.88 -1.63
C ASP A 103 16.58 1.83 -0.53
N THR A 104 17.53 0.91 -0.68
CA THR A 104 17.82 -0.14 0.30
C THR A 104 18.39 0.48 1.59
N TYR A 105 19.08 1.62 1.48
CA TYR A 105 19.75 2.27 2.60
C TYR A 105 18.91 3.33 3.31
N GLU A 106 17.79 3.77 2.71
CA GLU A 106 16.89 4.75 3.32
C GLU A 106 16.09 4.16 4.50
N ARG A 107 15.91 2.83 4.55
CA ARG A 107 15.14 2.15 5.60
C ARG A 107 16.04 1.40 6.56
N LYS A 108 16.24 1.95 7.77
CA LYS A 108 16.81 1.18 8.88
C LYS A 108 15.76 0.20 9.40
N PRO A 109 16.03 -1.12 9.47
CA PRO A 109 15.10 -2.06 10.07
C PRO A 109 14.80 -1.62 11.50
N LYS A 110 13.52 -1.48 11.83
CA LYS A 110 13.11 -1.16 13.21
C LYS A 110 13.48 -2.36 14.07
N ILE A 111 14.51 -2.22 14.90
CA ILE A 111 14.87 -3.22 15.89
C ILE A 111 13.66 -3.34 16.82
N ARG A 112 12.96 -4.48 16.76
CA ARG A 112 11.89 -4.79 17.72
C ARG A 112 12.56 -4.98 19.07
N THR A 113 12.54 -3.95 19.91
CA THR A 113 12.85 -4.12 21.33
C THR A 113 11.84 -5.11 21.89
N SER A 114 12.32 -6.25 22.40
CA SER A 114 11.53 -7.34 22.99
C SER A 114 10.73 -6.93 24.23
N ASP A 115 10.76 -5.66 24.59
CA ASP A 115 10.20 -5.17 25.83
C ASP A 115 8.74 -4.74 25.61
N ARG A 116 7.87 -5.64 26.08
CA ARG A 116 6.41 -5.59 26.04
C ARG A 116 5.83 -5.88 24.66
N ALA A 117 4.88 -6.80 24.63
CA ALA A 117 3.97 -7.00 23.51
C ALA A 117 3.35 -5.66 23.13
N GLN A 118 3.99 -4.93 22.20
CA GLN A 118 3.37 -3.81 21.54
C GLN A 118 2.23 -4.44 20.78
N CYS A 119 1.01 -4.34 21.32
CA CYS A 119 -0.19 -4.56 20.54
C CYS A 119 0.00 -3.72 19.28
N LEU A 120 0.28 -4.38 18.16
CA LEU A 120 0.43 -3.72 16.88
C LEU A 120 -0.90 -2.99 16.70
N ARG A 121 -0.89 -1.66 16.88
CA ARG A 121 -2.09 -0.85 16.70
C ARG A 121 -2.36 -0.84 15.22
N VAL A 122 -3.05 -1.88 14.74
CA VAL A 122 -3.50 -1.99 13.36
C VAL A 122 -4.63 -0.99 13.19
N ARG A 123 -4.50 -0.10 12.20
CA ARG A 123 -5.59 0.83 11.88
C ARG A 123 -6.71 0.02 11.26
N LEU A 124 -7.94 0.33 11.62
CA LEU A 124 -9.12 -0.32 11.05
C LEU A 124 -9.13 -0.19 9.51
N GLU A 125 -8.72 0.97 9.00
CA GLU A 125 -8.58 1.24 7.56
C GLU A 125 -7.70 0.22 6.84
N ASP A 126 -6.73 -0.41 7.54
CA ASP A 126 -5.78 -1.39 7.04
C ASP A 126 -6.28 -2.84 6.98
N GLU A 127 -7.50 -3.08 7.47
CA GLU A 127 -8.11 -4.41 7.54
C GLU A 127 -9.50 -4.37 6.91
N PRO A 128 -9.62 -4.64 5.59
CA PRO A 128 -10.90 -4.57 4.90
C PRO A 128 -11.93 -5.55 5.46
N VAL A 129 -11.48 -6.70 5.94
CA VAL A 129 -12.34 -7.69 6.61
C VAL A 129 -12.98 -7.09 7.87
N LEU A 130 -12.24 -6.33 8.67
CA LEU A 130 -12.80 -5.67 9.85
C LEU A 130 -13.79 -4.57 9.48
N LEU A 131 -13.54 -3.85 8.38
CA LEU A 131 -14.50 -2.88 7.83
C LEU A 131 -15.81 -3.56 7.41
N ASP A 132 -15.73 -4.70 6.72
CA ASP A 132 -16.91 -5.49 6.34
C ASP A 132 -17.71 -5.94 7.56
N VAL A 133 -17.04 -6.40 8.61
CA VAL A 133 -17.69 -6.80 9.87
C VAL A 133 -18.38 -5.60 10.53
N ILE A 134 -17.77 -4.42 10.52
CA ILE A 134 -18.39 -3.20 11.07
C ILE A 134 -19.60 -2.76 10.24
N ASP A 135 -19.49 -2.81 8.91
CA ASP A 135 -20.61 -2.49 8.02
C ASP A 135 -21.78 -3.45 8.25
N LEU A 136 -21.48 -4.74 8.42
CA LEU A 136 -22.47 -5.78 8.70
C LEU A 136 -23.12 -5.61 10.07
N MET A 137 -22.33 -5.29 11.11
CA MET A 137 -22.87 -4.96 12.43
C MET A 137 -23.75 -3.71 12.38
N ARG A 138 -23.39 -2.69 11.58
CA ARG A 138 -24.21 -1.49 11.41
C ARG A 138 -25.57 -1.83 10.79
N VAL A 139 -25.59 -2.73 9.81
CA VAL A 139 -26.84 -3.21 9.17
C VAL A 139 -27.67 -4.07 10.16
N ASN A 140 -27.02 -4.88 10.99
CA ASN A 140 -27.68 -5.80 11.93
C ASN A 140 -28.00 -5.16 13.30
N GLY A 141 -28.02 -3.83 13.42
CA GLY A 141 -28.36 -3.15 14.66
C GLY A 141 -27.37 -3.41 15.81
N GLY A 142 -26.09 -3.59 15.50
CA GLY A 142 -25.01 -3.82 16.45
C GLY A 142 -24.78 -5.29 16.83
N LYS A 143 -25.44 -6.24 16.16
CA LYS A 143 -25.26 -7.69 16.41
C LYS A 143 -24.33 -8.32 15.37
N LEU A 144 -23.46 -9.22 15.84
CA LEU A 144 -22.68 -10.08 14.95
C LEU A 144 -23.62 -11.03 14.17
N PRO A 145 -23.25 -11.43 12.94
CA PRO A 145 -23.99 -12.41 12.17
C PRO A 145 -24.10 -13.75 12.92
N PRO A 146 -25.19 -14.51 12.72
CA PRO A 146 -25.37 -15.81 13.38
C PRO A 146 -24.31 -16.85 13.00
N ASP A 147 -23.66 -16.70 11.83
CA ASP A 147 -22.67 -17.64 11.30
C ASP A 147 -21.23 -17.32 11.73
N PHE A 148 -21.01 -16.28 12.54
CA PHE A 148 -19.68 -15.98 13.06
C PHE A 148 -19.33 -17.00 14.17
N PRO A 149 -18.19 -17.71 14.08
CA PRO A 149 -17.81 -18.68 15.10
C PRO A 149 -17.71 -17.97 16.46
N SER A 150 -18.48 -18.50 17.41
CA SER A 150 -18.48 -18.05 18.80
C SER A 150 -17.12 -18.35 19.40
N SER A 151 -16.66 -17.55 20.37
CA SER A 151 -15.43 -17.88 21.10
C SER A 151 -15.53 -19.23 21.84
N GLN A 152 -16.72 -19.83 21.91
CA GLN A 152 -16.95 -21.17 22.43
C GLN A 152 -16.59 -22.30 21.44
N ASP A 153 -16.44 -22.00 20.16
CA ASP A 153 -16.17 -22.99 19.09
C ASP A 153 -14.68 -23.33 18.93
N TYR A 154 -13.79 -22.62 19.65
CA TYR A 154 -12.35 -22.84 19.66
C TYR A 154 -11.86 -23.50 20.96
N LYS A 155 -12.59 -24.53 21.42
CA LYS A 155 -12.16 -25.40 22.53
C LYS A 155 -11.53 -26.69 22.04
#